data_AF-A0A954TW68-F1
#
_entry.id   AF-A0A954TW68-F1
#
_cell.length_a   1.000
_cell.length_b   1.000
_cell.length_c   1.000
_cell.angle_alpha   90.00
_cell.angle_beta   90.00
_cell.angle_gamma   90.00
#
_symmetry.space_group_name_H-M   'P 1'
#
loop_
_entity.id
_entity.type
_entity.pdbx_description
1 polymer ?
#
loop_
_entity_poly.entity_id
_entity_poly.type
_entity_poly.pdbx_seq_one_letter_code
_entity_poly.pdbx_strand_id
1 'polypeptide(L)'
;MKQTSLVIVGAMLAICLGSDYSSAKAEEFADMIKRVPESANALVMINATAIFDSAIAKQQGWAANREKRFGAGLTSLPPKASKLLLASNIDVDSMHPTWEVAIAEMETRALMSTLAERFQGSAGTVSNVPSVRLPDDSFVLQFSDGTLGTISPGNRQQVTRWVNEVNPSPSPYLQEGVRYADSSAQIIMLLDLKDAFAAHELDLEKLESVQKSKVDKDQLNQLVASVQGVMLGITFRDKTYARLKIDFGQDAALISDMAKPLILDIVGSYGVMIDELPEWTAEVKGKQVFLSGLLTDHGLSRLATLTRLPTTALHVEASQPSDQTATTVAPDQAAKPSVLESTQAYYQSVTHLLENLRAKKSDWKTMGQLAQWFENYGRHVDQLPTLGVDKEMLEYGAYISSQLHSASMGLKGTTIQKRVDEVAATNQTRIYGGALGNISQENWQQSSYGYYGGSAGGNYGRRMETNAAYGIARNLGAAGAMHSELRQQQQAQTAVRTQAKASAATGVQQIVQNIQTATTQVRQSMTDKYQVQF
;
A
#
# COMPACT_ATOMS: atom_id res chain seq x y z
N MET A 1 36.27 -30.74 -26.16
CA MET A 1 34.82 -31.01 -26.02
C MET A 1 34.16 -29.98 -25.10
N LYS A 2 34.15 -28.71 -25.52
CA LYS A 2 33.46 -27.58 -24.87
C LYS A 2 33.01 -26.66 -26.00
N GLN A 3 31.74 -26.71 -26.39
CA GLN A 3 30.98 -25.72 -27.19
C GLN A 3 29.75 -26.41 -27.79
N THR A 4 28.65 -26.57 -27.05
CA THR A 4 27.30 -26.83 -27.63
C THR A 4 26.15 -26.76 -26.62
N SER A 5 26.13 -25.77 -25.72
CA SER A 5 24.96 -25.57 -24.83
C SER A 5 24.61 -24.11 -24.53
N LEU A 6 25.14 -23.15 -25.30
CA LEU A 6 24.94 -21.72 -25.06
C LEU A 6 24.18 -21.01 -26.20
N VAL A 7 23.24 -21.70 -26.87
CA VAL A 7 22.50 -21.15 -28.03
C VAL A 7 20.97 -21.17 -27.85
N ILE A 8 20.41 -21.77 -26.80
CA ILE A 8 18.94 -21.84 -26.60
C ILE A 8 18.40 -20.82 -25.59
N VAL A 9 19.26 -20.14 -24.81
CA VAL A 9 18.82 -19.10 -23.85
C VAL A 9 18.97 -17.67 -24.41
N GLY A 10 19.68 -17.49 -25.53
CA GLY A 10 19.95 -16.18 -26.13
C GLY A 10 18.91 -15.64 -27.11
N ALA A 11 17.88 -16.42 -27.47
CA ALA A 11 16.96 -16.08 -28.57
C ALA A 11 15.61 -15.46 -28.13
N MET A 12 15.37 -15.25 -26.82
CA MET A 12 14.17 -14.54 -26.33
C MET A 12 14.44 -13.11 -25.83
N LEU A 13 15.70 -12.64 -25.83
CA LEU A 13 16.05 -11.36 -25.19
C LEU A 13 16.50 -10.26 -26.17
N ALA A 14 16.27 -10.43 -27.47
CA ALA A 14 16.67 -9.46 -28.50
C ALA A 14 15.54 -9.19 -29.50
N ILE A 15 14.47 -8.54 -29.04
CA ILE A 15 13.61 -7.72 -29.90
C ILE A 15 13.39 -6.39 -29.17
N CYS A 16 14.38 -5.51 -29.27
CA CYS A 16 14.22 -4.09 -29.05
C CYS A 16 15.07 -3.38 -30.10
N LEU A 17 14.54 -3.11 -31.30
CA LEU A 17 15.02 -2.01 -32.13
C LEU A 17 13.88 -1.54 -33.05
N GLY A 18 13.39 -0.33 -32.78
CA GLY A 18 12.91 0.61 -33.80
C GLY A 18 11.72 0.19 -34.66
N SER A 19 10.52 0.38 -34.12
CA SER A 19 9.30 0.58 -34.91
C SER A 19 8.38 1.43 -34.06
N ASP A 20 7.60 2.34 -34.66
CA ASP A 20 6.58 3.14 -33.99
C ASP A 20 5.69 2.23 -33.13
N TYR A 21 6.01 2.14 -31.82
CA TYR A 21 5.22 1.37 -30.87
C TYR A 21 3.95 2.17 -30.59
N SER A 22 2.95 1.99 -31.46
CA SER A 22 1.59 1.90 -30.98
C SER A 22 1.51 0.59 -30.20
N SER A 23 1.44 0.68 -28.88
CA SER A 23 1.30 -0.52 -28.06
C SER A 23 -0.15 -0.99 -28.20
N ALA A 24 -0.35 -2.28 -28.47
CA ALA A 24 -1.68 -2.87 -28.53
C ALA A 24 -2.51 -2.59 -27.26
N LYS A 25 -1.84 -2.38 -26.10
CA LYS A 25 -2.47 -2.00 -24.83
C LYS A 25 -2.91 -0.53 -24.79
N ALA A 26 -2.14 0.38 -25.38
CA ALA A 26 -2.52 1.78 -25.51
C ALA A 26 -3.76 1.93 -26.39
N GLU A 27 -3.86 1.13 -27.47
CA GLU A 27 -5.08 1.04 -28.28
C GLU A 27 -6.24 0.39 -27.52
N GLU A 28 -5.97 -0.67 -26.76
CA GLU A 28 -7.00 -1.41 -26.00
C GLU A 28 -7.74 -0.54 -24.96
N PHE A 29 -7.04 0.36 -24.28
CA PHE A 29 -7.59 1.25 -23.24
C PHE A 29 -7.75 2.71 -23.70
N ALA A 30 -7.52 3.01 -24.99
CA ALA A 30 -7.43 4.38 -25.51
C ALA A 30 -8.63 5.26 -25.11
N ASP A 31 -9.85 4.75 -25.25
CA ASP A 31 -11.07 5.51 -24.97
C ASP A 31 -11.34 5.66 -23.47
N MET A 32 -10.90 4.71 -22.66
CA MET A 32 -10.98 4.82 -21.19
C MET A 32 -9.99 5.85 -20.66
N ILE A 33 -8.78 5.91 -21.23
CA ILE A 33 -7.73 6.84 -20.82
C ILE A 33 -8.12 8.30 -21.09
N LYS A 34 -8.85 8.57 -22.18
CA LYS A 34 -9.42 9.91 -22.48
C LYS A 34 -10.43 10.39 -21.42
N ARG A 35 -10.81 9.56 -20.47
CA ARG A 35 -11.71 9.90 -19.36
C ARG A 35 -10.99 9.95 -18.02
N VAL A 36 -9.68 9.70 -17.98
CA VAL A 36 -8.91 9.79 -16.74
C VAL A 36 -8.71 11.27 -16.39
N PRO A 37 -9.02 11.71 -15.15
CA PRO A 37 -8.77 13.09 -14.76
C PRO A 37 -7.31 13.48 -14.95
N GLU A 38 -7.04 14.70 -15.43
CA GLU A 38 -5.67 15.19 -15.69
C GLU A 38 -4.77 15.12 -14.43
N SER A 39 -5.36 15.34 -13.26
CA SER A 39 -4.65 15.30 -11.97
C SER A 39 -4.28 13.89 -11.48
N ALA A 40 -4.57 12.83 -12.25
CA ALA A 40 -4.18 11.47 -11.88
C ALA A 40 -2.66 11.32 -11.83
N ASN A 41 -2.14 10.75 -10.74
CA ASN A 41 -0.75 10.31 -10.63
C ASN A 41 -0.62 8.79 -10.44
N ALA A 42 -1.74 8.06 -10.35
CA ALA A 42 -1.75 6.62 -10.37
C ALA A 42 -2.80 6.09 -11.35
N LEU A 43 -2.46 4.98 -12.02
CA LEU A 43 -3.32 4.31 -12.99
C LEU A 43 -3.23 2.80 -12.80
N VAL A 44 -4.37 2.10 -12.81
CA VAL A 44 -4.41 0.65 -12.88
C VAL A 44 -5.33 0.20 -14.01
N MET A 45 -4.80 -0.60 -14.92
CA MET A 45 -5.51 -1.14 -16.07
C MET A 45 -5.64 -2.64 -15.93
N ILE A 46 -6.84 -3.17 -16.11
CA ILE A 46 -7.18 -4.57 -15.94
C ILE A 46 -7.97 -5.04 -17.16
N ASN A 47 -7.41 -5.98 -17.91
CA ASN A 47 -8.11 -6.69 -18.97
C ASN A 47 -8.77 -7.94 -18.37
N ALA A 48 -10.04 -7.81 -17.99
CA ALA A 48 -10.79 -8.88 -17.34
C ALA A 48 -10.93 -10.10 -18.27
N THR A 49 -11.26 -9.87 -19.54
CA THR A 49 -11.44 -10.93 -20.54
C THR A 49 -10.19 -11.79 -20.62
N ALA A 50 -9.01 -11.19 -20.76
CA ALA A 50 -7.74 -11.92 -20.84
C ALA A 50 -7.39 -12.66 -19.54
N ILE A 51 -7.78 -12.14 -18.36
CA ILE A 51 -7.61 -12.86 -17.08
C ILE A 51 -8.46 -14.13 -17.09
N PHE A 52 -9.76 -14.02 -17.40
CA PHE A 52 -10.67 -15.17 -17.39
C PHE A 52 -10.37 -16.19 -18.51
N ASP A 53 -9.75 -15.74 -19.60
CA ASP A 53 -9.28 -16.61 -20.68
C ASP A 53 -7.97 -17.34 -20.39
N SER A 54 -7.25 -16.95 -19.33
CA SER A 54 -5.98 -17.57 -18.94
C SER A 54 -6.13 -19.03 -18.51
N ALA A 55 -5.05 -19.80 -18.61
CA ALA A 55 -5.05 -21.22 -18.26
C ALA A 55 -5.34 -21.44 -16.77
N ILE A 56 -4.74 -20.64 -15.89
CA ILE A 56 -4.97 -20.71 -14.43
C ILE A 56 -6.42 -20.39 -14.07
N ALA A 57 -7.05 -19.39 -14.71
CA ALA A 57 -8.43 -19.02 -14.44
C ALA A 57 -9.42 -20.13 -14.85
N LYS A 58 -9.16 -20.79 -15.98
CA LYS A 58 -9.93 -21.95 -16.45
C LYS A 58 -9.74 -23.15 -15.53
N GLN A 59 -8.51 -23.44 -15.13
CA GLN A 59 -8.18 -24.54 -14.21
C GLN A 59 -8.86 -24.37 -12.84
N GLN A 60 -8.90 -23.14 -12.32
CA GLN A 60 -9.48 -22.83 -11.02
C GLN A 60 -10.97 -22.46 -11.06
N GLY A 61 -11.61 -22.50 -12.24
CA GLY A 61 -13.03 -22.20 -12.39
C GLY A 61 -13.43 -20.78 -11.96
N TRP A 62 -12.58 -19.77 -12.22
CA TRP A 62 -12.82 -18.39 -11.75
C TRP A 62 -14.08 -17.78 -12.37
N ALA A 63 -14.35 -18.04 -13.65
CA ALA A 63 -15.53 -17.52 -14.33
C ALA A 63 -16.84 -17.99 -13.67
N ALA A 64 -16.91 -19.27 -13.28
CA ALA A 64 -18.09 -19.85 -12.64
C ALA A 64 -18.38 -19.24 -11.25
N ASN A 65 -17.35 -18.74 -10.57
CA ASN A 65 -17.46 -18.17 -9.23
C ASN A 65 -17.40 -16.64 -9.21
N ARG A 66 -17.32 -15.97 -10.37
CA ARG A 66 -17.08 -14.52 -10.48
C ARG A 66 -18.14 -13.71 -9.75
N GLU A 67 -19.40 -14.00 -10.02
CA GLU A 67 -20.56 -13.32 -9.43
C GLU A 67 -20.56 -13.43 -7.90
N LYS A 68 -20.41 -14.66 -7.40
CA LYS A 68 -20.38 -14.96 -5.97
C LYS A 68 -19.20 -14.29 -5.26
N ARG A 69 -18.00 -14.35 -5.85
CA ARG A 69 -16.80 -13.74 -5.27
C ARG A 69 -16.88 -12.22 -5.27
N PHE A 70 -17.45 -11.63 -6.32
CA PHE A 70 -17.64 -10.19 -6.37
C PHE A 70 -18.69 -9.72 -5.35
N GLY A 71 -19.85 -10.39 -5.31
CA GLY A 71 -20.91 -10.08 -4.34
C GLY A 71 -20.47 -10.25 -2.89
N ALA A 72 -19.53 -11.18 -2.64
CA ALA A 72 -18.89 -11.30 -1.34
C ALA A 72 -17.90 -10.15 -1.06
N GLY A 73 -17.32 -9.49 -2.06
CA GLY A 73 -16.22 -8.53 -1.90
C GLY A 73 -14.82 -9.16 -1.91
N LEU A 74 -14.71 -10.42 -2.37
CA LEU A 74 -13.46 -11.18 -2.53
C LEU A 74 -12.73 -10.88 -3.84
N THR A 75 -13.37 -10.15 -4.73
CA THR A 75 -12.78 -9.55 -5.91
C THR A 75 -13.48 -8.23 -6.16
N SER A 76 -12.75 -7.24 -6.62
CA SER A 76 -13.32 -5.95 -6.99
C SER A 76 -13.38 -5.78 -8.51
N LEU A 77 -13.30 -6.87 -9.26
CA LEU A 77 -13.55 -6.88 -10.70
C LEU A 77 -15.05 -7.10 -10.96
N PRO A 78 -15.80 -6.07 -11.41
CA PRO A 78 -17.24 -6.17 -11.57
C PRO A 78 -17.65 -7.37 -12.43
N PRO A 79 -18.74 -8.07 -12.10
CA PRO A 79 -19.30 -9.07 -13.00
C PRO A 79 -19.69 -8.37 -14.30
N LYS A 80 -19.45 -9.01 -15.45
CA LYS A 80 -19.68 -8.45 -16.79
C LYS A 80 -18.77 -7.30 -17.23
N ALA A 81 -17.80 -6.87 -16.44
CA ALA A 81 -16.75 -5.97 -16.95
C ALA A 81 -15.81 -6.77 -17.88
N SER A 82 -15.60 -6.29 -19.10
CA SER A 82 -14.57 -6.79 -20.02
C SER A 82 -13.21 -6.14 -19.75
N LYS A 83 -13.24 -4.86 -19.36
CA LYS A 83 -12.07 -4.08 -18.93
C LYS A 83 -12.42 -3.18 -17.77
N LEU A 84 -11.42 -2.90 -16.94
CA LEU A 84 -11.51 -1.97 -15.83
C LEU A 84 -10.25 -1.08 -15.84
N LEU A 85 -10.47 0.23 -15.80
CA LEU A 85 -9.43 1.24 -15.63
C LEU A 85 -9.71 1.99 -14.34
N LEU A 86 -8.67 2.24 -13.58
CA LEU A 86 -8.72 2.88 -12.28
C LEU A 86 -7.73 4.01 -12.30
N ALA A 87 -8.13 5.16 -11.79
CA ALA A 87 -7.27 6.31 -11.68
C ALA A 87 -7.44 6.95 -10.31
N SER A 88 -6.35 7.47 -9.77
CA SER A 88 -6.39 8.21 -8.52
C SER A 88 -5.35 9.31 -8.48
N ASN A 89 -5.59 10.27 -7.59
CA ASN A 89 -4.58 11.20 -7.13
C ASN A 89 -4.17 10.77 -5.72
N ILE A 90 -3.01 10.14 -5.62
CA ILE A 90 -2.41 9.66 -4.38
C ILE A 90 -1.51 10.74 -3.82
N ASP A 91 -1.77 11.16 -2.60
CA ASP A 91 -0.81 11.92 -1.80
C ASP A 91 0.35 10.98 -1.42
N VAL A 92 1.55 11.24 -1.95
CA VAL A 92 2.70 10.32 -1.85
C VAL A 92 3.27 10.26 -0.43
N ASP A 93 3.12 11.32 0.35
CA ASP A 93 3.59 11.38 1.73
C ASP A 93 2.76 10.47 2.64
N SER A 94 1.44 10.52 2.47
CA SER A 94 0.48 9.76 3.27
C SER A 94 0.09 8.41 2.64
N MET A 95 0.43 8.20 1.36
CA MET A 95 -0.02 7.08 0.52
C MET A 95 -1.56 6.91 0.52
N HIS A 96 -2.29 8.02 0.65
CA HIS A 96 -3.74 8.04 0.63
C HIS A 96 -4.26 8.78 -0.60
N PRO A 97 -5.26 8.23 -1.31
CA PRO A 97 -5.87 8.91 -2.42
C PRO A 97 -6.78 10.05 -1.94
N THR A 98 -6.65 11.21 -2.57
CA THR A 98 -7.56 12.35 -2.37
C THR A 98 -8.87 12.15 -3.12
N TRP A 99 -8.83 11.43 -4.24
CA TRP A 99 -9.97 10.93 -4.99
C TRP A 99 -9.59 9.71 -5.81
N GLU A 100 -10.60 8.94 -6.18
CA GLU A 100 -10.48 7.70 -6.94
C GLU A 100 -11.61 7.60 -7.94
N VAL A 101 -11.27 7.12 -9.13
CA VAL A 101 -12.20 6.88 -10.24
C VAL A 101 -12.03 5.45 -10.72
N ALA A 102 -13.13 4.77 -10.98
CA ALA A 102 -13.15 3.54 -11.76
C ALA A 102 -13.95 3.75 -13.05
N ILE A 103 -13.44 3.25 -14.17
CA ILE A 103 -14.12 3.24 -15.47
C ILE A 103 -14.17 1.78 -15.90
N ALA A 104 -15.35 1.26 -16.17
CA ALA A 104 -15.54 -0.11 -16.62
C ALA A 104 -16.22 -0.15 -17.99
N GLU A 105 -15.67 -0.99 -18.87
CA GLU A 105 -16.35 -1.42 -20.10
C GLU A 105 -17.18 -2.66 -19.78
N MET A 106 -18.49 -2.53 -19.83
CA MET A 106 -19.45 -3.57 -19.48
C MET A 106 -19.92 -4.33 -20.73
N GLU A 107 -20.06 -5.65 -20.63
CA GLU A 107 -20.63 -6.51 -21.68
C GLU A 107 -22.12 -6.23 -21.91
N THR A 108 -22.81 -5.69 -20.90
CA THR A 108 -24.25 -5.42 -20.93
C THR A 108 -24.55 -4.02 -20.44
N ARG A 109 -25.59 -3.40 -21.04
CA ARG A 109 -26.06 -2.09 -20.62
C ARG A 109 -26.62 -2.11 -19.20
N ALA A 110 -26.24 -1.10 -18.43
CA ALA A 110 -26.81 -0.83 -17.11
C ALA A 110 -27.98 0.14 -17.18
N LEU A 111 -29.02 -0.13 -16.41
CA LEU A 111 -30.10 0.81 -16.14
C LEU A 111 -29.82 1.53 -14.81
N MET A 112 -29.66 2.86 -14.87
CA MET A 112 -29.35 3.66 -13.67
C MET A 112 -30.47 3.60 -12.61
N SER A 113 -31.73 3.40 -13.02
CA SER A 113 -32.84 3.17 -12.10
C SER A 113 -32.67 1.89 -11.29
N THR A 114 -32.27 0.79 -11.95
CA THR A 114 -32.00 -0.49 -11.28
C THR A 114 -30.82 -0.38 -10.31
N LEU A 115 -29.76 0.35 -10.68
CA LEU A 115 -28.65 0.62 -9.77
C LEU A 115 -29.09 1.46 -8.56
N ALA A 116 -29.89 2.51 -8.78
CA ALA A 116 -30.41 3.35 -7.70
C ALA A 116 -31.29 2.55 -6.74
N GLU A 117 -32.19 1.71 -7.25
CA GLU A 117 -33.02 0.83 -6.43
C GLU A 117 -32.18 -0.18 -5.65
N ARG A 118 -31.22 -0.84 -6.32
CA ARG A 118 -30.37 -1.86 -5.71
C ARG A 118 -29.54 -1.30 -4.58
N PHE A 119 -28.84 -0.19 -4.83
CA PHE A 119 -27.89 0.40 -3.87
C PHE A 119 -28.52 1.50 -3.01
N GLN A 120 -29.86 1.63 -3.02
CA GLN A 120 -30.59 2.68 -2.30
C GLN A 120 -30.06 4.09 -2.60
N GLY A 121 -29.62 4.28 -3.85
CA GLY A 121 -29.10 5.54 -4.36
C GLY A 121 -30.19 6.46 -4.89
N SER A 122 -29.79 7.69 -5.21
CA SER A 122 -30.63 8.69 -5.86
C SER A 122 -30.22 8.88 -7.31
N ALA A 123 -31.07 8.45 -8.25
CA ALA A 123 -30.86 8.68 -9.67
C ALA A 123 -31.04 10.16 -10.03
N GLY A 124 -30.28 10.63 -11.03
CA GLY A 124 -30.33 11.99 -11.53
C GLY A 124 -29.34 12.21 -12.67
N THR A 125 -28.88 13.44 -12.83
CA THR A 125 -27.83 13.78 -13.80
C THR A 125 -26.77 14.70 -13.20
N VAL A 126 -25.55 14.61 -13.74
CA VAL A 126 -24.47 15.57 -13.54
C VAL A 126 -23.98 16.00 -14.92
N SER A 127 -24.06 17.30 -15.24
CA SER A 127 -23.72 17.82 -16.57
C SER A 127 -24.38 17.04 -17.73
N ASN A 128 -25.67 16.71 -17.60
CA ASN A 128 -26.45 15.89 -18.55
C ASN A 128 -26.01 14.42 -18.70
N VAL A 129 -25.02 13.95 -17.91
CA VAL A 129 -24.67 12.54 -17.83
C VAL A 129 -25.58 11.85 -16.80
N PRO A 130 -26.29 10.76 -17.17
CA PRO A 130 -27.06 9.98 -16.21
C PRO A 130 -26.18 9.50 -15.06
N SER A 131 -26.67 9.65 -13.84
CA SER A 131 -25.88 9.41 -12.64
C SER A 131 -26.73 8.84 -11.50
N VAL A 132 -26.08 8.11 -10.60
CA VAL A 132 -26.66 7.69 -9.32
C VAL A 132 -25.74 8.15 -8.20
N ARG A 133 -26.26 8.92 -7.24
CA ARG A 133 -25.56 9.19 -5.99
C ARG A 133 -25.83 8.06 -5.01
N LEU A 134 -24.78 7.47 -4.46
CA LEU A 134 -24.89 6.35 -3.53
C LEU A 134 -24.76 6.78 -2.06
N PRO A 135 -25.27 5.97 -1.10
CA PRO A 135 -25.13 6.25 0.33
C PRO A 135 -23.69 6.21 0.85
N ASP A 136 -22.79 5.49 0.16
CA ASP A 136 -21.37 5.32 0.52
C ASP A 136 -20.48 6.51 0.10
N ASP A 137 -21.10 7.66 -0.14
CA ASP A 137 -20.45 8.88 -0.65
C ASP A 137 -19.67 8.63 -1.96
N SER A 138 -20.32 7.96 -2.90
CA SER A 138 -19.82 7.82 -4.26
C SER A 138 -20.87 8.21 -5.31
N PHE A 139 -20.42 8.45 -6.53
CA PHE A 139 -21.28 8.59 -7.70
C PHE A 139 -21.01 7.48 -8.70
N VAL A 140 -22.08 6.98 -9.33
CA VAL A 140 -22.01 6.20 -10.58
C VAL A 140 -22.45 7.10 -11.72
N LEU A 141 -21.76 7.02 -12.85
CA LEU A 141 -22.03 7.76 -14.09
C LEU A 141 -22.16 6.79 -15.26
N GLN A 142 -23.12 7.03 -16.14
CA GLN A 142 -23.27 6.30 -17.39
C GLN A 142 -22.76 7.16 -18.56
N PHE A 143 -21.51 6.95 -18.96
CA PHE A 143 -20.89 7.68 -20.06
C PHE A 143 -21.36 7.22 -21.45
N SER A 144 -21.74 5.95 -21.56
CA SER A 144 -22.34 5.34 -22.75
C SER A 144 -23.13 4.09 -22.36
N ASP A 145 -23.77 3.43 -23.32
CA ASP A 145 -24.51 2.18 -23.07
C ASP A 145 -23.62 1.05 -22.52
N GLY A 146 -22.31 1.06 -22.78
CA GLY A 146 -21.36 0.05 -22.32
C GLY A 146 -20.25 0.60 -21.40
N THR A 147 -20.30 1.88 -21.01
CA THR A 147 -19.24 2.50 -20.20
C THR A 147 -19.83 3.11 -18.94
N LEU A 148 -19.43 2.56 -17.79
CA LEU A 148 -19.76 3.11 -16.47
C LEU A 148 -18.53 3.72 -15.83
N GLY A 149 -18.74 4.81 -15.12
CA GLY A 149 -17.76 5.44 -14.26
C GLY A 149 -18.22 5.43 -12.81
N THR A 150 -17.30 5.33 -11.87
CA THR A 150 -17.54 5.69 -10.48
C THR A 150 -16.49 6.67 -9.99
N ILE A 151 -16.86 7.48 -9.00
CA ILE A 151 -15.94 8.41 -8.34
C ILE A 151 -16.24 8.47 -6.84
N SER A 152 -15.17 8.49 -6.05
CA SER A 152 -15.21 8.70 -4.60
C SER A 152 -14.06 9.62 -4.18
N PRO A 153 -14.24 10.53 -3.21
CA PRO A 153 -15.49 10.88 -2.53
C PRO A 153 -16.56 11.48 -3.47
N GLY A 154 -17.82 11.46 -3.05
CA GLY A 154 -18.99 11.84 -3.82
C GLY A 154 -19.18 13.34 -3.95
N ASN A 155 -18.09 14.11 -4.07
CA ASN A 155 -18.13 15.55 -4.17
C ASN A 155 -18.70 15.98 -5.53
N ARG A 156 -19.93 16.50 -5.54
CA ARG A 156 -20.62 16.88 -6.78
C ARG A 156 -19.84 17.88 -7.66
N GLN A 157 -19.07 18.80 -7.08
CA GLN A 157 -18.25 19.74 -7.87
C GLN A 157 -17.10 19.00 -8.55
N GLN A 158 -16.46 18.06 -7.86
CA GLN A 158 -15.41 17.22 -8.44
C GLN A 158 -15.97 16.32 -9.55
N VAL A 159 -17.12 15.69 -9.34
CA VAL A 159 -17.81 14.91 -10.38
C VAL A 159 -18.13 15.77 -11.59
N THR A 160 -18.61 17.00 -11.37
CA THR A 160 -18.91 17.95 -12.45
C THR A 160 -17.65 18.33 -13.24
N ARG A 161 -16.51 18.55 -12.56
CA ARG A 161 -15.22 18.82 -13.22
C ARG A 161 -14.81 17.63 -14.08
N TRP A 162 -14.81 16.43 -13.51
CA TRP A 162 -14.45 15.21 -14.23
C TRP A 162 -15.29 14.99 -15.49
N VAL A 163 -16.62 15.12 -15.38
CA VAL A 163 -17.53 14.96 -16.52
C VAL A 163 -17.29 16.01 -17.62
N ASN A 164 -16.87 17.21 -17.23
CA ASN A 164 -16.65 18.33 -18.15
C ASN A 164 -15.21 18.40 -18.69
N GLU A 165 -14.29 17.56 -18.22
CA GLU A 165 -12.92 17.51 -18.75
C GLU A 165 -12.94 17.01 -20.20
N VAL A 166 -12.46 17.84 -21.12
CA VAL A 166 -12.43 17.54 -22.56
C VAL A 166 -11.04 17.08 -22.94
N ASN A 167 -10.91 15.82 -23.37
CA ASN A 167 -9.64 15.18 -23.72
C ASN A 167 -8.53 15.36 -22.67
N PRO A 168 -8.81 15.09 -21.38
CA PRO A 168 -7.77 15.11 -20.37
C PRO A 168 -6.66 14.12 -20.73
N SER A 169 -5.43 14.48 -20.38
CA SER A 169 -4.26 13.64 -20.58
C SER A 169 -3.59 13.43 -19.23
N PRO A 170 -3.41 12.18 -18.79
CA PRO A 170 -2.64 11.90 -17.57
C PRO A 170 -1.22 12.44 -17.68
N SER A 171 -0.45 12.39 -16.59
CA SER A 171 0.95 12.82 -16.62
C SER A 171 1.76 12.10 -17.72
N PRO A 172 2.86 12.70 -18.22
CA PRO A 172 3.69 12.08 -19.26
C PRO A 172 4.19 10.68 -18.88
N TYR A 173 4.51 10.46 -17.59
CA TYR A 173 4.95 9.15 -17.11
C TYR A 173 3.83 8.10 -17.20
N LEU A 174 2.60 8.45 -16.82
CA LEU A 174 1.46 7.54 -16.95
C LEU A 174 1.15 7.21 -18.42
N GLN A 175 1.21 8.21 -19.31
CA GLN A 175 1.04 8.00 -20.75
C GLN A 175 2.12 7.08 -21.34
N GLU A 176 3.37 7.31 -20.95
CA GLU A 176 4.49 6.45 -21.32
C GLU A 176 4.26 5.02 -20.80
N GLY A 177 3.84 4.88 -19.55
CA GLY A 177 3.55 3.59 -18.93
C GLY A 177 2.46 2.80 -19.65
N VAL A 178 1.40 3.46 -20.13
CA VAL A 178 0.37 2.84 -20.98
C VAL A 178 0.97 2.32 -22.29
N ARG A 179 1.88 3.06 -22.90
CA ARG A 179 2.53 2.66 -24.16
C ARG A 179 3.55 1.54 -23.98
N TYR A 180 4.26 1.50 -22.84
CA TYR A 180 5.25 0.45 -22.57
C TYR A 180 4.70 -0.78 -21.86
N ALA A 181 3.43 -0.74 -21.46
CA ALA A 181 2.69 -1.89 -20.99
C ALA A 181 3.05 -3.15 -21.81
N ASP A 182 3.65 -4.15 -21.16
CA ASP A 182 3.91 -5.45 -21.77
C ASP A 182 2.60 -5.94 -22.36
N SER A 183 2.57 -6.14 -23.68
CA SER A 183 1.37 -6.59 -24.40
C SER A 183 0.76 -7.86 -23.80
N SER A 184 1.55 -8.66 -23.09
CA SER A 184 1.13 -9.89 -22.44
C SER A 184 0.59 -9.70 -21.01
N ALA A 185 0.83 -8.57 -20.35
CA ALA A 185 0.32 -8.31 -19.01
C ALA A 185 -1.20 -8.03 -19.03
N GLN A 186 -1.94 -8.69 -18.14
CA GLN A 186 -3.38 -8.46 -18.01
C GLN A 186 -3.71 -7.41 -16.94
N ILE A 187 -2.81 -7.18 -15.98
CA ILE A 187 -2.91 -6.07 -15.03
C ILE A 187 -1.65 -5.23 -15.12
N ILE A 188 -1.81 -3.91 -15.23
CA ILE A 188 -0.72 -2.95 -15.21
C ILE A 188 -1.06 -1.88 -14.19
N MET A 189 -0.18 -1.66 -13.23
CA MET A 189 -0.27 -0.56 -12.25
C MET A 189 0.86 0.41 -12.51
N LEU A 190 0.55 1.70 -12.46
CA LEU A 190 1.47 2.81 -12.70
C LEU A 190 1.33 3.81 -11.55
N LEU A 191 2.46 4.32 -11.08
CA LEU A 191 2.52 5.41 -10.13
C LEU A 191 3.59 6.40 -10.60
N ASP A 192 3.18 7.63 -10.89
CA ASP A 192 4.06 8.74 -11.15
C ASP A 192 4.63 9.26 -9.83
N LEU A 193 5.97 9.26 -9.73
CA LEU A 193 6.72 9.74 -8.57
C LEU A 193 7.65 10.88 -8.94
N LYS A 194 7.52 11.42 -10.14
CA LYS A 194 8.37 12.51 -10.60
C LYS A 194 8.21 13.70 -9.67
N ASP A 195 9.34 14.24 -9.22
CA ASP A 195 9.43 15.38 -8.31
C ASP A 195 8.74 15.14 -6.94
N ALA A 196 8.44 13.89 -6.58
CA ALA A 196 7.76 13.55 -5.33
C ALA A 196 8.69 13.62 -4.10
N PHE A 197 10.01 13.63 -4.29
CA PHE A 197 10.98 13.59 -3.20
C PHE A 197 12.10 14.60 -3.40
N ALA A 198 12.43 15.36 -2.35
CA ALA A 198 13.65 16.16 -2.32
C ALA A 198 14.81 15.36 -1.72
N ALA A 199 15.97 15.36 -2.37
CA ALA A 199 17.13 14.56 -1.95
C ALA A 199 17.57 14.80 -0.49
N HIS A 200 17.41 16.03 0.02
CA HIS A 200 17.78 16.39 1.39
C HIS A 200 16.77 15.96 2.46
N GLU A 201 15.54 15.61 2.05
CA GLU A 201 14.49 15.10 2.94
C GLU A 201 14.55 13.57 3.07
N LEU A 202 15.31 12.91 2.20
CA LEU A 202 15.50 11.47 2.19
C LEU A 202 16.50 11.04 3.27
N ASP A 203 16.02 10.25 4.22
CA ASP A 203 16.80 9.73 5.34
C ASP A 203 17.19 8.25 5.11
N LEU A 204 17.73 7.95 3.92
CA LEU A 204 18.03 6.59 3.48
C LEU A 204 19.16 5.94 4.29
N GLU A 205 19.99 6.73 4.97
CA GLU A 205 21.08 6.23 5.81
C GLU A 205 20.61 5.42 7.03
N LYS A 206 19.32 5.52 7.38
CA LYS A 206 18.71 4.70 8.42
C LYS A 206 18.36 3.29 7.95
N LEU A 207 18.36 3.04 6.64
CA LEU A 207 18.05 1.73 6.07
C LEU A 207 19.23 0.78 6.30
N GLU A 208 18.93 -0.47 6.68
CA GLU A 208 19.97 -1.48 6.95
C GLU A 208 20.79 -1.80 5.71
N SER A 209 20.15 -1.85 4.54
CA SER A 209 20.80 -2.03 3.25
C SER A 209 21.86 -0.96 2.98
N VAL A 210 21.57 0.29 3.30
CA VAL A 210 22.49 1.42 3.11
C VAL A 210 23.64 1.36 4.12
N GLN A 211 23.35 1.09 5.40
CA GLN A 211 24.37 0.97 6.46
C GLN A 211 25.40 -0.13 6.21
N LYS A 212 24.97 -1.24 5.58
CA LYS A 212 25.84 -2.37 5.23
C LYS A 212 26.61 -2.14 3.93
N SER A 213 26.35 -1.04 3.23
CA SER A 213 26.92 -0.74 1.94
C SER A 213 28.01 0.33 2.00
N LYS A 214 28.78 0.46 0.91
CA LYS A 214 29.81 1.49 0.73
C LYS A 214 29.39 2.59 -0.24
N VAL A 215 28.10 2.69 -0.58
CA VAL A 215 27.62 3.71 -1.52
C VAL A 215 27.75 5.09 -0.91
N ASP A 216 28.07 6.06 -1.76
CA ASP A 216 28.00 7.47 -1.37
C ASP A 216 26.54 7.85 -1.09
N LYS A 217 26.29 8.37 0.12
CA LYS A 217 24.94 8.64 0.61
C LYS A 217 24.28 9.81 -0.11
N ASP A 218 25.06 10.84 -0.45
CA ASP A 218 24.54 12.02 -1.13
C ASP A 218 24.17 11.65 -2.56
N GLN A 219 24.99 10.86 -3.24
CA GLN A 219 24.68 10.31 -4.56
C GLN A 219 23.48 9.36 -4.52
N LEU A 220 23.36 8.53 -3.48
CA LEU A 220 22.18 7.67 -3.31
C LEU A 220 20.90 8.49 -3.14
N ASN A 221 20.94 9.52 -2.30
CA ASN A 221 19.80 10.42 -2.10
C ASN A 221 19.42 11.16 -3.40
N GLN A 222 20.40 11.61 -4.17
CA GLN A 222 20.16 12.23 -5.48
C GLN A 222 19.55 11.24 -6.48
N LEU A 223 20.04 10.00 -6.52
CA LEU A 223 19.47 8.95 -7.37
C LEU A 223 18.03 8.67 -7.00
N VAL A 224 17.73 8.44 -5.72
CA VAL A 224 16.37 8.12 -5.26
C VAL A 224 15.42 9.30 -5.45
N ALA A 225 15.86 10.53 -5.20
CA ALA A 225 15.08 11.73 -5.49
C ALA A 225 14.82 11.92 -7.00
N SER A 226 15.64 11.32 -7.86
CA SER A 226 15.43 11.35 -9.31
C SER A 226 14.40 10.33 -9.81
N VAL A 227 13.76 9.55 -8.94
CA VAL A 227 12.73 8.58 -9.35
C VAL A 227 11.67 9.26 -10.22
N GLN A 228 11.33 8.63 -11.34
CA GLN A 228 10.29 9.11 -12.26
C GLN A 228 8.98 8.41 -11.98
N GLY A 229 9.03 7.12 -11.63
CA GLY A 229 7.84 6.38 -11.25
C GLY A 229 8.07 4.89 -11.17
N VAL A 230 6.97 4.19 -10.92
CA VAL A 230 6.93 2.75 -10.75
C VAL A 230 5.88 2.15 -11.66
N MET A 231 6.17 0.98 -12.22
CA MET A 231 5.24 0.17 -13.02
C MET A 231 5.26 -1.27 -12.52
N LEU A 232 4.09 -1.85 -12.27
CA LEU A 232 3.92 -3.27 -11.95
C LEU A 232 3.05 -3.94 -13.01
N GLY A 233 3.61 -4.86 -13.78
CA GLY A 233 2.87 -5.72 -14.70
C GLY A 233 2.61 -7.10 -14.09
N ILE A 234 1.39 -7.61 -14.21
CA ILE A 234 1.00 -8.95 -13.78
C ILE A 234 0.48 -9.73 -14.98
N THR A 235 1.01 -10.93 -15.16
CA THR A 235 0.68 -11.84 -16.25
C THR A 235 0.10 -13.16 -15.71
N PHE A 236 -1.06 -13.56 -16.22
CA PHE A 236 -1.74 -14.81 -15.89
C PHE A 236 -1.53 -15.82 -17.02
N ARG A 237 -0.79 -16.89 -16.73
CA ARG A 237 -0.56 -18.02 -17.64
C ARG A 237 -1.07 -19.32 -17.00
N ASP A 238 -0.22 -20.34 -16.93
CA ASP A 238 -0.36 -21.50 -16.05
C ASP A 238 -0.12 -21.13 -14.58
N LYS A 239 0.71 -20.11 -14.34
CA LYS A 239 0.93 -19.45 -13.05
C LYS A 239 0.81 -17.93 -13.20
N THR A 240 0.75 -17.23 -12.08
CA THR A 240 0.76 -15.77 -12.02
C THR A 240 2.20 -15.28 -11.87
N TYR A 241 2.63 -14.41 -12.79
CA TYR A 241 3.95 -13.79 -12.80
C TYR A 241 3.80 -12.28 -12.66
N ALA A 242 4.75 -11.65 -11.99
CA ALA A 242 4.77 -10.20 -11.87
C ALA A 242 6.17 -9.62 -12.14
N ARG A 243 6.19 -8.41 -12.68
CA ARG A 243 7.40 -7.63 -12.94
C ARG A 243 7.19 -6.19 -12.49
N LEU A 244 7.96 -5.79 -11.49
CA LEU A 244 8.12 -4.41 -11.04
C LEU A 244 9.23 -3.74 -11.84
N LYS A 245 8.98 -2.54 -12.33
CA LYS A 245 9.95 -1.64 -12.95
C LYS A 245 9.94 -0.33 -12.17
N ILE A 246 11.13 0.18 -11.86
CA ILE A 246 11.34 1.49 -11.26
C ILE A 246 12.22 2.28 -12.22
N ASP A 247 11.73 3.43 -12.66
CA ASP A 247 12.43 4.32 -13.58
C ASP A 247 13.04 5.49 -12.81
N PHE A 248 14.33 5.77 -13.05
CA PHE A 248 15.07 6.89 -12.48
C PHE A 248 15.43 7.93 -13.55
N GLY A 249 15.62 9.17 -13.12
CA GLY A 249 16.14 10.24 -13.96
C GLY A 249 17.65 10.13 -14.17
N GLN A 250 18.34 9.49 -13.21
CA GLN A 250 19.78 9.23 -13.22
C GLN A 250 20.09 7.75 -13.46
N ASP A 251 21.37 7.44 -13.72
CA ASP A 251 21.83 6.06 -13.91
C ASP A 251 21.75 5.28 -12.58
N ALA A 252 21.06 4.15 -12.59
CA ALA A 252 20.87 3.31 -11.42
C ALA A 252 22.05 2.34 -11.18
N ALA A 253 23.09 2.36 -12.01
CA ALA A 253 24.28 1.52 -11.85
C ALA A 253 24.91 1.66 -10.44
N LEU A 254 24.80 2.84 -9.82
CA LEU A 254 25.25 3.12 -8.45
C LEU A 254 24.73 2.12 -7.41
N ILE A 255 23.51 1.60 -7.61
CA ILE A 255 22.85 0.67 -6.68
C ILE A 255 22.87 -0.78 -7.17
N SER A 256 23.60 -1.14 -8.21
CA SER A 256 23.55 -2.49 -8.82
C SER A 256 23.71 -3.62 -7.80
N ASP A 257 24.68 -3.49 -6.89
CA ASP A 257 24.98 -4.52 -5.87
C ASP A 257 23.98 -4.54 -4.71
N MET A 258 23.15 -3.51 -4.57
CA MET A 258 22.21 -3.35 -3.44
C MET A 258 20.77 -3.02 -3.84
N ALA A 259 20.44 -3.06 -5.12
CA ALA A 259 19.14 -2.62 -5.62
C ALA A 259 17.99 -3.39 -4.96
N LYS A 260 18.12 -4.73 -4.90
CA LYS A 260 17.14 -5.59 -4.22
C LYS A 260 16.99 -5.27 -2.74
N PRO A 261 18.04 -5.33 -1.90
CA PRO A 261 17.88 -5.04 -0.47
C PRO A 261 17.41 -3.59 -0.21
N LEU A 262 17.83 -2.61 -1.01
CA LEU A 262 17.34 -1.23 -0.91
C LEU A 262 15.84 -1.14 -1.18
N ILE A 263 15.36 -1.73 -2.27
CA ILE A 263 13.93 -1.71 -2.63
C ILE A 263 13.09 -2.44 -1.57
N LEU A 264 13.57 -3.56 -1.05
CA LEU A 264 12.89 -4.28 0.03
C LEU A 264 12.80 -3.43 1.31
N ASP A 265 13.84 -2.67 1.65
CA ASP A 265 13.82 -1.78 2.80
C ASP A 265 12.87 -0.60 2.60
N ILE A 266 12.85 0.00 1.41
CA ILE A 266 11.94 1.10 1.06
C ILE A 266 10.48 0.60 1.07
N VAL A 267 10.15 -0.42 0.29
CA VAL A 267 8.78 -0.99 0.21
C VAL A 267 8.30 -1.47 1.58
N GLY A 268 9.20 -2.06 2.39
CA GLY A 268 8.90 -2.46 3.76
C GLY A 268 8.69 -1.29 4.72
N SER A 269 9.21 -0.10 4.42
CA SER A 269 8.97 1.12 5.21
C SER A 269 7.63 1.77 4.88
N TYR A 270 7.18 1.69 3.62
CA TYR A 270 5.90 2.23 3.15
C TYR A 270 4.71 1.27 3.31
N GLY A 271 4.95 0.05 3.79
CA GLY A 271 3.87 -0.88 4.10
C GLY A 271 3.25 -1.60 2.91
N VAL A 272 3.92 -1.59 1.76
CA VAL A 272 3.40 -2.18 0.50
C VAL A 272 4.10 -3.49 0.11
N MET A 273 4.76 -4.14 1.08
CA MET A 273 5.50 -5.38 0.89
C MET A 273 4.59 -6.59 0.67
N ILE A 274 4.86 -7.33 -0.41
CA ILE A 274 4.31 -8.68 -0.65
C ILE A 274 5.34 -9.75 -0.27
N ASP A 275 4.86 -10.94 0.08
CA ASP A 275 5.69 -12.01 0.66
C ASP A 275 6.72 -12.57 -0.33
N GLU A 276 6.44 -12.46 -1.63
CA GLU A 276 7.25 -13.02 -2.71
C GLU A 276 8.38 -12.09 -3.15
N LEU A 277 8.31 -10.79 -2.83
CA LEU A 277 9.30 -9.81 -3.27
C LEU A 277 10.75 -10.16 -2.87
N PRO A 278 11.01 -10.74 -1.68
CA PRO A 278 12.33 -11.27 -1.32
C PRO A 278 12.83 -12.40 -2.21
N GLU A 279 11.96 -13.14 -2.89
CA GLU A 279 12.31 -14.24 -3.80
C GLU A 279 12.47 -13.76 -5.26
N TRP A 280 12.03 -12.55 -5.57
CA TRP A 280 12.12 -12.01 -6.93
C TRP A 280 13.57 -11.74 -7.35
N THR A 281 13.85 -11.94 -8.63
CA THR A 281 15.15 -11.63 -9.22
C THR A 281 15.21 -10.14 -9.55
N ALA A 282 16.30 -9.48 -9.14
CA ALA A 282 16.52 -8.07 -9.44
C ALA A 282 17.52 -7.88 -10.59
N GLU A 283 17.30 -6.88 -11.42
CA GLU A 283 18.15 -6.51 -12.53
C GLU A 283 18.23 -4.99 -12.64
N VAL A 284 19.43 -4.45 -12.81
CA VAL A 284 19.65 -3.01 -13.06
C VAL A 284 20.13 -2.81 -14.49
N LYS A 285 19.48 -1.91 -15.22
CA LYS A 285 19.75 -1.61 -16.64
C LYS A 285 19.68 -0.11 -16.87
N GLY A 286 20.85 0.53 -16.92
CA GLY A 286 20.95 1.99 -17.05
C GLY A 286 20.14 2.68 -15.96
N LYS A 287 19.12 3.44 -16.35
CA LYS A 287 18.25 4.19 -15.42
C LYS A 287 17.10 3.38 -14.81
N GLN A 288 17.08 2.05 -15.01
CA GLN A 288 15.94 1.22 -14.66
C GLN A 288 16.35 0.11 -13.69
N VAL A 289 15.49 -0.16 -12.73
CA VAL A 289 15.58 -1.34 -11.87
C VAL A 289 14.34 -2.20 -12.08
N PHE A 290 14.56 -3.50 -12.26
CA PHE A 290 13.52 -4.49 -12.42
C PHE A 290 13.55 -5.49 -11.30
N LEU A 291 12.39 -5.89 -10.79
CA LEU A 291 12.22 -7.08 -9.96
C LEU A 291 11.16 -7.96 -10.59
N SER A 292 11.42 -9.26 -10.72
CA SER A 292 10.48 -10.19 -11.33
C SER A 292 10.46 -11.55 -10.65
N GLY A 293 9.28 -12.15 -10.57
CA GLY A 293 9.11 -13.50 -10.02
C GLY A 293 7.66 -13.99 -10.09
N LEU A 294 7.41 -15.11 -9.40
CA LEU A 294 6.07 -15.64 -9.20
C LEU A 294 5.31 -14.76 -8.20
N LEU A 295 4.00 -14.65 -8.40
CA LEU A 295 3.08 -13.98 -7.49
C LEU A 295 2.05 -15.00 -7.01
N THR A 296 1.89 -15.18 -5.69
CA THR A 296 0.86 -16.07 -5.15
C THR A 296 -0.47 -15.34 -4.98
N ASP A 297 -1.52 -16.10 -4.63
CA ASP A 297 -2.85 -15.54 -4.36
C ASP A 297 -2.84 -14.56 -3.18
N HIS A 298 -1.95 -14.74 -2.19
CA HIS A 298 -1.78 -13.79 -1.09
C HIS A 298 -1.17 -12.47 -1.57
N GLY A 299 -0.12 -12.53 -2.39
CA GLY A 299 0.48 -11.34 -3.00
C GLY A 299 -0.54 -10.58 -3.87
N LEU A 300 -1.32 -11.29 -4.68
CA LEU A 300 -2.39 -10.69 -5.49
C LEU A 300 -3.47 -10.03 -4.62
N SER A 301 -3.90 -10.69 -3.55
CA SER A 301 -4.88 -10.15 -2.60
C SER A 301 -4.35 -8.89 -1.90
N ARG A 302 -3.08 -8.88 -1.49
CA ARG A 302 -2.46 -7.69 -0.88
C ARG A 302 -2.38 -6.54 -1.87
N LEU A 303 -1.94 -6.78 -3.11
CA LEU A 303 -1.92 -5.76 -4.15
C LEU A 303 -3.32 -5.20 -4.43
N ALA A 304 -4.35 -6.05 -4.43
CA ALA A 304 -5.73 -5.61 -4.60
C ALA A 304 -6.21 -4.66 -3.48
N THR A 305 -5.66 -4.76 -2.26
CA THR A 305 -5.98 -3.82 -1.17
C THR A 305 -5.24 -2.47 -1.25
N LEU A 306 -4.19 -2.36 -2.07
CA LEU A 306 -3.50 -1.08 -2.32
C LEU A 306 -4.35 -0.14 -3.19
N THR A 307 -5.18 -0.71 -4.04
CA THR A 307 -6.10 0.04 -4.91
C THR A 307 -7.48 0.02 -4.29
N ARG A 308 -8.04 1.16 -3.88
CA ARG A 308 -9.44 1.17 -3.44
C ARG A 308 -10.27 1.15 -4.71
N LEU A 309 -11.10 0.13 -4.81
CA LEU A 309 -11.86 -0.15 -6.01
C LEU A 309 -13.30 0.28 -5.70
N PRO A 310 -13.74 1.49 -6.10
CA PRO A 310 -15.14 1.91 -5.98
C PRO A 310 -16.00 1.16 -7.01
N THR A 311 -15.87 -0.16 -7.05
CA THR A 311 -16.39 -1.03 -8.10
C THR A 311 -17.64 -1.75 -7.67
N THR A 312 -17.95 -1.83 -6.36
CA THR A 312 -19.15 -2.47 -5.82
C THR A 312 -20.41 -1.98 -6.55
N ALA A 313 -20.48 -0.68 -6.78
CA ALA A 313 -21.55 0.01 -7.49
C ALA A 313 -21.66 -0.33 -8.99
N LEU A 314 -20.63 -0.94 -9.58
CA LEU A 314 -20.59 -1.37 -10.98
C LEU A 314 -21.18 -2.78 -11.17
N HIS A 315 -21.75 -3.38 -10.13
CA HIS A 315 -22.47 -4.63 -10.26
C HIS A 315 -23.84 -4.41 -10.90
N VAL A 316 -23.89 -4.73 -12.18
CA VAL A 316 -25.08 -4.62 -13.03
C VAL A 316 -25.57 -6.03 -13.34
N GLU A 317 -26.83 -6.32 -13.02
CA GLU A 317 -27.51 -7.50 -13.56
C GLU A 317 -27.93 -7.23 -15.01
N ALA A 318 -27.81 -8.24 -15.87
CA ALA A 318 -28.15 -8.10 -17.28
C ALA A 318 -29.64 -7.70 -17.43
N SER A 319 -29.88 -6.51 -17.97
CA SER A 319 -31.23 -6.09 -18.35
C SER A 319 -31.59 -6.78 -19.67
N GLN A 320 -32.62 -7.63 -19.66
CA GLN A 320 -33.25 -8.09 -20.90
C GLN A 320 -33.88 -6.87 -21.60
N PRO A 321 -33.73 -6.71 -22.92
CA PRO A 321 -34.43 -5.66 -23.65
C PRO A 321 -35.93 -5.97 -23.61
N SER A 322 -36.70 -5.12 -22.94
CA SER A 322 -38.16 -5.23 -22.89
C SER A 322 -38.77 -4.64 -24.17
N ASP A 323 -39.01 -5.50 -25.16
CA ASP A 323 -40.06 -5.21 -26.13
C ASP A 323 -41.41 -5.29 -25.41
N GLN A 324 -42.14 -4.17 -25.44
CA GLN A 324 -43.49 -4.09 -24.93
C GLN A 324 -44.41 -4.97 -25.79
N THR A 325 -44.70 -6.17 -25.32
CA THR A 325 -46.00 -6.82 -25.57
C THR A 325 -46.35 -7.68 -24.37
N ALA A 326 -47.37 -7.24 -23.65
CA ALA A 326 -47.92 -7.92 -22.50
C ALA A 326 -48.45 -9.30 -22.92
N THR A 327 -47.76 -10.36 -22.49
CA THR A 327 -48.41 -11.63 -22.18
C THR A 327 -47.80 -12.15 -20.89
N THR A 328 -48.65 -12.35 -19.89
CA THR A 328 -48.33 -12.84 -18.55
C THR A 328 -47.67 -14.21 -18.61
N VAL A 329 -46.34 -14.23 -18.55
CA VAL A 329 -45.57 -15.34 -18.03
C VAL A 329 -44.69 -14.71 -16.96
N ALA A 330 -44.83 -15.17 -15.72
CA ALA A 330 -44.05 -14.66 -14.60
C ALA A 330 -42.56 -14.68 -14.98
N PRO A 331 -41.82 -13.58 -14.82
CA PRO A 331 -40.37 -13.61 -14.99
C PRO A 331 -39.84 -14.58 -13.96
N ASP A 332 -39.08 -15.58 -14.40
CA ASP A 332 -38.22 -16.35 -13.51
C ASP A 332 -37.21 -15.33 -12.94
N GLN A 333 -37.53 -14.84 -11.75
CA GLN A 333 -36.73 -13.85 -11.04
C GLN A 333 -35.37 -14.51 -10.80
N ALA A 334 -34.30 -13.96 -11.38
CA ALA A 334 -32.97 -14.18 -10.84
C ALA A 334 -33.05 -13.81 -9.36
N ALA A 335 -33.03 -14.83 -8.49
CA ALA A 335 -33.39 -14.69 -7.10
C ALA A 335 -32.43 -13.69 -6.44
N LYS A 336 -32.96 -12.63 -5.83
CA LYS A 336 -32.18 -11.81 -4.90
C LYS A 336 -31.54 -12.78 -3.90
N PRO A 337 -30.21 -12.72 -3.67
CA PRO A 337 -29.58 -13.61 -2.70
C PRO A 337 -30.30 -13.46 -1.36
N SER A 338 -30.63 -14.60 -0.77
CA SER A 338 -31.31 -14.63 0.51
C SER A 338 -30.47 -13.91 1.57
N VAL A 339 -31.11 -13.44 2.64
CA VAL A 339 -30.38 -12.79 3.74
C VAL A 339 -29.26 -13.71 4.26
N LEU A 340 -29.51 -15.03 4.31
CA LEU A 340 -28.51 -16.03 4.67
C LEU A 340 -27.28 -16.00 3.74
N GLU A 341 -27.49 -16.08 2.42
CA GLU A 341 -26.39 -16.14 1.44
C GLU A 341 -25.54 -14.85 1.48
N SER A 342 -26.19 -13.68 1.52
CA SER A 342 -25.50 -12.39 1.64
C SER A 342 -24.72 -12.30 2.96
N THR A 343 -25.28 -12.81 4.05
CA THR A 343 -24.62 -12.83 5.36
C THR A 343 -23.42 -13.77 5.40
N GLN A 344 -23.52 -14.96 4.80
CA GLN A 344 -22.39 -15.89 4.68
C GLN A 344 -21.27 -15.32 3.82
N ALA A 345 -21.63 -14.71 2.68
CA ALA A 345 -20.68 -14.06 1.79
C ALA A 345 -19.94 -12.92 2.50
N TYR A 346 -20.66 -12.07 3.24
CA TYR A 346 -20.08 -11.00 4.05
C TYR A 346 -19.11 -11.55 5.11
N TYR A 347 -19.54 -12.58 5.87
CA TYR A 347 -18.70 -13.21 6.88
C TYR A 347 -17.41 -13.78 6.29
N GLN A 348 -17.51 -14.52 5.18
CA GLN A 348 -16.37 -15.12 4.48
C GLN A 348 -15.37 -14.06 4.01
N SER A 349 -15.84 -12.90 3.58
CA SER A 349 -14.95 -11.81 3.18
C SER A 349 -14.24 -11.18 4.35
N VAL A 350 -14.95 -10.89 5.45
CA VAL A 350 -14.32 -10.35 6.66
C VAL A 350 -13.27 -11.35 7.18
N THR A 351 -13.59 -12.64 7.27
CA THR A 351 -12.65 -13.65 7.75
C THR A 351 -11.46 -13.85 6.81
N HIS A 352 -11.68 -13.85 5.49
CA HIS A 352 -10.58 -13.93 4.51
C HIS A 352 -9.61 -12.73 4.65
N LEU A 353 -10.12 -11.51 4.81
CA LEU A 353 -9.30 -10.32 5.04
C LEU A 353 -8.49 -10.45 6.33
N LEU A 354 -9.11 -10.93 7.41
CA LEU A 354 -8.45 -11.18 8.69
C LEU A 354 -7.40 -12.30 8.61
N GLU A 355 -7.63 -13.35 7.83
CA GLU A 355 -6.67 -14.42 7.59
C GLU A 355 -5.45 -13.93 6.83
N ASN A 356 -5.66 -13.11 5.78
CA ASN A 356 -4.58 -12.49 5.02
C ASN A 356 -3.74 -11.53 5.89
N LEU A 357 -4.36 -10.83 6.83
CA LEU A 357 -3.67 -9.99 7.81
C LEU A 357 -2.85 -10.81 8.83
N ARG A 358 -3.28 -12.03 9.15
CA ARG A 358 -2.62 -12.93 10.12
C ARG A 358 -1.38 -13.64 9.55
N ALA A 359 -1.06 -13.51 8.27
CA ALA A 359 0.15 -14.07 7.67
C ALA A 359 1.42 -13.61 8.42
N LYS A 360 2.44 -14.48 8.45
CA LYS A 360 3.36 -14.79 9.57
C LYS A 360 4.04 -13.57 10.21
N LYS A 361 4.32 -13.68 11.52
CA LYS A 361 5.15 -12.74 12.32
C LYS A 361 6.52 -12.39 11.70
N SER A 362 7.04 -13.20 10.78
CA SER A 362 8.29 -12.96 10.04
C SER A 362 8.17 -11.90 8.96
N ASP A 363 6.95 -11.54 8.57
CA ASP A 363 6.68 -10.82 7.32
C ASP A 363 6.61 -9.30 7.53
N TRP A 364 6.58 -8.86 8.80
CA TRP A 364 6.44 -7.46 9.17
C TRP A 364 7.80 -6.92 9.63
N LYS A 365 8.46 -6.13 8.79
CA LYS A 365 9.77 -5.54 9.12
C LYS A 365 9.64 -4.32 10.03
N THR A 366 8.54 -3.58 9.91
CA THR A 366 8.32 -2.33 10.65
C THR A 366 6.91 -2.23 11.24
N MET A 367 6.75 -1.44 12.31
CA MET A 367 5.42 -1.13 12.87
C MET A 367 4.57 -0.29 11.91
N GLY A 368 5.20 0.59 11.14
CA GLY A 368 4.52 1.41 10.14
C GLY A 368 3.87 0.56 9.06
N GLN A 369 4.57 -0.47 8.57
CA GLN A 369 4.03 -1.45 7.64
C GLN A 369 2.81 -2.16 8.20
N LEU A 370 2.89 -2.64 9.45
CA LEU A 370 1.77 -3.31 10.09
C LEU A 370 0.58 -2.35 10.27
N ALA A 371 0.84 -1.10 10.67
CA ALA A 371 -0.19 -0.08 10.82
C ALA A 371 -0.92 0.19 9.49
N GLN A 372 -0.16 0.26 8.38
CA GLN A 372 -0.74 0.47 7.06
C GLN A 372 -1.60 -0.70 6.60
N TRP A 373 -1.21 -1.94 6.91
CA TRP A 373 -2.07 -3.10 6.64
C TRP A 373 -3.36 -3.02 7.44
N PHE A 374 -3.28 -2.81 8.75
CA PHE A 374 -4.47 -2.61 9.59
C PHE A 374 -5.40 -1.53 9.02
N GLU A 375 -4.83 -0.41 8.57
CA GLU A 375 -5.58 0.67 7.92
C GLU A 375 -6.24 0.25 6.61
N ASN A 376 -5.51 -0.45 5.72
CA ASN A 376 -6.03 -0.91 4.43
C ASN A 376 -7.15 -1.94 4.61
N TYR A 377 -6.96 -2.94 5.48
CA TYR A 377 -7.96 -3.97 5.75
C TYR A 377 -9.20 -3.42 6.47
N GLY A 378 -9.02 -2.47 7.40
CA GLY A 378 -10.14 -1.77 8.06
C GLY A 378 -11.04 -1.06 7.06
N ARG A 379 -10.43 -0.27 6.17
CA ARG A 379 -11.14 0.40 5.07
C ARG A 379 -11.82 -0.58 4.12
N HIS A 380 -11.18 -1.71 3.81
CA HIS A 380 -11.80 -2.72 2.94
C HIS A 380 -13.06 -3.30 3.57
N VAL A 381 -13.05 -3.56 4.89
CA VAL A 381 -14.24 -4.04 5.62
C VAL A 381 -15.37 -3.01 5.56
N ASP A 382 -15.07 -1.71 5.74
CA ASP A 382 -16.08 -0.63 5.66
C ASP A 382 -16.78 -0.53 4.29
N GLN A 383 -16.13 -1.04 3.24
CA GLN A 383 -16.62 -0.99 1.86
C GLN A 383 -17.32 -2.27 1.40
N LEU A 384 -17.40 -3.29 2.26
CA LEU A 384 -18.08 -4.53 1.91
C LEU A 384 -19.57 -4.28 1.66
N PRO A 385 -20.20 -4.99 0.69
CA PRO A 385 -21.62 -4.84 0.41
C PRO A 385 -22.47 -5.14 1.65
N THR A 386 -23.28 -4.17 2.09
CA THR A 386 -24.11 -4.31 3.30
C THR A 386 -25.56 -4.71 3.00
N LEU A 387 -25.96 -4.66 1.73
CA LEU A 387 -27.34 -4.91 1.32
C LEU A 387 -27.73 -6.38 1.56
N GLY A 388 -28.83 -6.58 2.29
CA GLY A 388 -29.36 -7.92 2.56
C GLY A 388 -28.53 -8.72 3.56
N VAL A 389 -27.57 -8.10 4.24
CA VAL A 389 -26.77 -8.74 5.30
C VAL A 389 -27.50 -8.62 6.64
N ASP A 390 -27.43 -9.66 7.47
CA ASP A 390 -28.00 -9.63 8.81
C ASP A 390 -27.40 -8.51 9.66
N LYS A 391 -28.24 -7.83 10.44
CA LYS A 391 -27.83 -6.68 11.25
C LYS A 391 -26.70 -7.01 12.22
N GLU A 392 -26.73 -8.19 12.87
CA GLU A 392 -25.69 -8.59 13.81
C GLU A 392 -24.34 -8.82 13.10
N MET A 393 -24.38 -9.32 11.86
CA MET A 393 -23.18 -9.48 11.02
C MET A 393 -22.63 -8.12 10.57
N LEU A 394 -23.49 -7.13 10.30
CA LEU A 394 -23.07 -5.76 10.02
C LEU A 394 -22.43 -5.09 11.24
N GLU A 395 -23.01 -5.27 12.44
CA GLU A 395 -22.44 -4.79 13.71
C GLU A 395 -21.07 -5.44 13.98
N TYR A 396 -20.95 -6.74 13.70
CA TYR A 396 -19.67 -7.45 13.73
C TYR A 396 -18.65 -6.83 12.75
N GLY A 397 -19.03 -6.60 11.49
CA GLY A 397 -18.16 -5.97 10.49
C GLY A 397 -17.65 -4.59 10.93
N ALA A 398 -18.55 -3.73 11.41
CA ALA A 398 -18.22 -2.40 11.93
C ALA A 398 -17.31 -2.46 13.18
N TYR A 399 -17.52 -3.46 14.04
CA TYR A 399 -16.62 -3.71 15.17
C TYR A 399 -15.22 -4.10 14.69
N ILE A 400 -15.12 -5.00 13.71
CA ILE A 400 -13.84 -5.42 13.13
C ILE A 400 -13.11 -4.23 12.51
N SER A 401 -13.75 -3.44 11.63
CA SER A 401 -13.09 -2.28 11.02
C SER A 401 -12.59 -1.29 12.07
N SER A 402 -13.42 -0.97 13.08
CA SER A 402 -13.03 -0.12 14.22
C SER A 402 -11.81 -0.64 14.99
N GLN A 403 -11.74 -1.95 15.24
CA GLN A 403 -10.57 -2.57 15.87
C GLN A 403 -9.31 -2.46 15.00
N LEU A 404 -9.44 -2.65 13.68
CA LEU A 404 -8.33 -2.52 12.73
C LEU A 404 -7.82 -1.07 12.66
N HIS A 405 -8.71 -0.07 12.58
CA HIS A 405 -8.33 1.34 12.65
C HIS A 405 -7.67 1.72 13.97
N SER A 406 -8.18 1.19 15.09
CA SER A 406 -7.58 1.40 16.41
C SER A 406 -6.16 0.82 16.49
N ALA A 407 -5.92 -0.34 15.88
CA ALA A 407 -4.58 -0.93 15.79
C ALA A 407 -3.63 -0.06 14.95
N SER A 408 -4.09 0.41 13.78
CA SER A 408 -3.36 1.35 12.92
C SER A 408 -2.95 2.60 13.70
N MET A 409 -3.89 3.25 14.39
CA MET A 409 -3.63 4.45 15.19
C MET A 409 -2.70 4.20 16.37
N GLY A 410 -2.88 3.09 17.10
CA GLY A 410 -1.99 2.72 18.20
C GLY A 410 -0.54 2.50 17.74
N LEU A 411 -0.36 1.85 16.58
CA LEU A 411 0.97 1.62 15.99
C LEU A 411 1.62 2.90 15.46
N LYS A 412 0.84 3.77 14.80
CA LYS A 412 1.30 5.10 14.36
C LYS A 412 1.69 5.97 15.56
N GLY A 413 0.85 6.02 16.59
CA GLY A 413 1.12 6.75 17.84
C GLY A 413 2.36 6.24 18.57
N THR A 414 2.56 4.92 18.65
CA THR A 414 3.78 4.33 19.23
C THR A 414 5.02 4.70 18.42
N THR A 415 4.91 4.81 17.10
CA THR A 415 6.02 5.24 16.23
C THR A 415 6.40 6.70 16.47
N ILE A 416 5.41 7.57 16.69
CA ILE A 416 5.64 8.99 17.05
C ILE A 416 6.31 9.08 18.43
N GLN A 417 5.77 8.38 19.43
CA GLN A 417 6.32 8.38 20.78
C GLN A 417 7.76 7.86 20.81
N LYS A 418 8.04 6.78 20.06
CA LYS A 418 9.40 6.26 19.88
C LYS A 418 10.36 7.34 19.36
N ARG A 419 9.96 8.16 18.37
CA ARG A 419 10.82 9.24 17.85
C ARG A 419 11.09 10.30 18.93
N VAL A 420 10.07 10.68 19.70
CA VAL A 420 10.20 11.61 20.83
C VAL A 420 11.18 11.05 21.88
N ASP A 421 11.04 9.78 22.23
CA ASP A 421 11.88 9.12 23.24
C ASP A 421 13.32 8.91 22.75
N GLU A 422 13.55 8.61 21.46
CA GLU A 422 14.90 8.52 20.87
C GLU A 422 15.62 9.89 20.89
N VAL A 423 14.89 10.99 20.65
CA VAL A 423 15.42 12.36 20.77
C VAL A 423 15.70 12.70 22.24
N ALA A 424 14.79 12.36 23.15
CA ALA A 424 14.97 12.56 24.59
C ALA A 424 16.19 11.80 25.12
N ALA A 425 16.36 10.52 24.75
CA ALA A 425 17.52 9.71 25.13
C ALA A 425 18.85 10.25 24.56
N THR A 426 18.81 10.80 23.34
CA THR A 426 19.96 11.49 22.73
C THR A 426 20.31 12.78 23.47
N ASN A 427 19.31 13.53 23.93
CA ASN A 427 19.53 14.73 24.73
C ASN A 427 20.00 14.43 26.17
N GLN A 428 19.49 13.36 26.79
CA GLN A 428 19.89 12.95 28.14
C GLN A 428 21.36 12.47 28.20
N THR A 429 21.82 11.78 27.17
CA THR A 429 23.24 11.38 27.05
C THR A 429 24.17 12.57 26.80
N ARG A 430 23.73 13.60 26.07
CA ARG A 430 24.46 14.88 25.96
C ARG A 430 24.61 15.62 27.29
N ILE A 431 23.62 15.55 28.18
CA ILE A 431 23.66 16.22 29.50
C ILE A 431 24.70 15.57 30.42
N TYR A 432 24.90 14.25 30.34
CA TYR A 432 25.92 13.55 31.13
C TYR A 432 27.33 13.59 30.52
N GLY A 433 27.47 13.72 29.19
CA GLY A 433 28.76 13.92 28.50
C GLY A 433 29.26 15.37 28.49
N GLY A 434 28.36 16.35 28.64
CA GLY A 434 28.69 17.78 28.70
C GLY A 434 29.49 18.22 29.92
N ALA A 435 29.60 17.36 30.96
CA ALA A 435 30.37 17.66 32.16
C ALA A 435 31.89 17.53 31.98
N LEU A 436 32.39 17.07 30.82
CA LEU A 436 33.82 16.96 30.53
C LEU A 436 34.29 17.79 29.33
N GLY A 437 33.40 18.60 28.72
CA GLY A 437 33.70 19.38 27.51
C GLY A 437 33.90 20.89 27.72
N ASN A 438 33.81 21.41 28.95
CA ASN A 438 33.88 22.85 29.23
C ASN A 438 35.15 23.26 29.99
N ILE A 439 36.30 22.68 29.62
CA ILE A 439 37.61 23.20 30.01
C ILE A 439 38.52 23.13 28.79
N SER A 440 38.52 24.17 27.97
CA SER A 440 39.71 24.74 27.30
C SER A 440 39.30 25.58 26.09
N GLN A 441 39.37 26.90 26.24
CA GLN A 441 40.00 27.84 25.31
C GLN A 441 39.61 29.27 25.71
N GLU A 442 40.10 29.73 26.86
CA GLU A 442 40.32 31.16 27.07
C GLU A 442 41.29 31.33 28.24
N ASN A 443 42.29 32.18 28.04
CA ASN A 443 43.31 32.60 29.01
C ASN A 443 44.51 31.67 29.23
N TRP A 444 45.35 31.55 28.20
CA TRP A 444 46.80 31.49 28.37
C TRP A 444 47.43 32.75 27.78
N GLN A 445 47.45 33.84 28.53
CA GLN A 445 48.50 34.85 28.45
C GLN A 445 48.37 35.88 29.59
N GLN A 446 49.53 36.26 30.12
CA GLN A 446 49.83 37.34 31.08
C GLN A 446 49.82 37.02 32.57
N SER A 447 51.03 36.64 33.02
CA SER A 447 51.81 37.31 34.08
C SER A 447 51.07 38.20 35.08
N SER A 448 51.28 37.93 36.38
CA SER A 448 52.17 38.73 37.24
C SER A 448 51.88 38.52 38.73
N TYR A 449 52.96 38.33 39.51
CA TYR A 449 53.18 38.63 40.93
C TYR A 449 52.00 38.72 41.94
N GLY A 450 52.15 38.00 43.06
CA GLY A 450 51.80 38.57 44.37
C GLY A 450 51.21 37.64 45.44
N TYR A 451 52.07 37.31 46.42
CA TYR A 451 51.84 37.49 47.87
C TYR A 451 50.82 36.62 48.67
N TYR A 452 51.39 35.86 49.62
CA TYR A 452 50.96 35.52 50.98
C TYR A 452 49.48 35.25 51.35
N GLY A 453 49.27 34.06 51.94
CA GLY A 453 48.71 33.93 53.29
C GLY A 453 47.28 33.40 53.43
N GLY A 454 47.07 32.47 54.37
CA GLY A 454 45.76 32.32 55.03
C GLY A 454 45.27 30.88 55.24
N SER A 455 45.45 30.38 56.46
CA SER A 455 44.83 29.16 57.02
C SER A 455 43.38 29.42 57.48
N ALA A 456 42.52 28.40 57.40
CA ALA A 456 41.26 28.12 58.16
C ALA A 456 40.25 27.46 57.20
N GLY A 457 39.47 26.43 57.51
CA GLY A 457 39.14 25.68 58.72
C GLY A 457 38.08 24.64 58.27
N GLY A 458 38.08 23.45 58.86
CA GLY A 458 37.31 22.30 58.36
C GLY A 458 35.79 22.35 58.60
N ASN A 459 35.06 21.42 57.96
CA ASN A 459 34.25 20.43 58.67
C ASN A 459 33.59 19.39 57.74
N TYR A 460 33.64 18.15 58.23
CA TYR A 460 32.84 16.94 58.00
C TYR A 460 31.74 16.92 56.92
N GLY A 461 31.88 15.98 55.98
CA GLY A 461 30.79 15.45 55.17
C GLY A 461 31.26 14.21 54.40
N ARG A 462 30.61 13.06 54.64
CA ARG A 462 30.97 11.71 54.18
C ARG A 462 31.37 11.65 52.70
N ARG A 463 32.55 11.07 52.42
CA ARG A 463 32.93 10.59 51.07
C ARG A 463 32.01 9.42 50.69
N MET A 464 31.00 9.69 49.85
CA MET A 464 30.48 8.65 48.96
C MET A 464 31.55 8.39 47.89
N GLU A 465 31.86 7.12 47.67
CA GLU A 465 32.90 6.64 46.77
C GLU A 465 32.62 7.03 45.31
N THR A 466 33.13 8.19 44.89
CA THR A 466 33.28 8.58 43.48
C THR A 466 34.56 8.03 42.85
N ASN A 467 35.05 6.88 43.33
CA ASN A 467 36.28 6.26 42.81
C ASN A 467 36.07 5.21 41.72
N ALA A 468 34.82 4.79 41.44
CA ALA A 468 34.57 3.86 40.33
C ALA A 468 34.59 4.54 38.95
N ALA A 469 34.32 5.85 38.86
CA ALA A 469 34.28 6.58 37.59
C ALA A 469 35.65 7.11 37.13
N TYR A 470 36.60 7.32 38.05
CA TYR A 470 37.93 7.86 37.72
C TYR A 470 38.93 6.78 37.24
N GLY A 471 38.68 5.51 37.53
CA GLY A 471 39.59 4.40 37.17
C GLY A 471 39.53 3.98 35.70
N ILE A 472 38.38 4.17 35.03
CA ILE A 472 38.18 3.75 33.63
C ILE A 472 38.71 4.83 32.65
N ALA A 473 38.68 6.10 33.04
CA ALA A 473 39.11 7.22 32.20
C ALA A 473 40.65 7.33 32.05
N ARG A 474 41.45 6.70 32.91
CA ARG A 474 42.92 6.77 32.82
C ARG A 474 43.54 5.90 31.71
N ASN A 475 42.82 4.91 31.18
CA ASN A 475 43.40 3.92 30.26
C ASN A 475 42.89 3.98 28.80
N LEU A 476 41.99 4.93 28.44
CA LEU A 476 41.30 4.87 27.14
C LEU A 476 41.36 6.15 26.28
N GLY A 477 41.92 7.25 26.79
CA GLY A 477 42.03 8.50 26.03
C GLY A 477 40.67 9.10 25.58
N ALA A 478 40.71 10.30 24.98
CA ALA A 478 39.51 10.99 24.49
C ALA A 478 38.68 10.15 23.48
N ALA A 479 39.37 9.32 22.68
CA ALA A 479 38.72 8.41 21.74
C ALA A 479 37.90 7.30 22.43
N GLY A 480 38.36 6.76 23.56
CA GLY A 480 37.66 5.70 24.29
C GLY A 480 36.44 6.20 25.08
N ALA A 481 36.48 7.43 25.59
CA ALA A 481 35.32 8.10 26.19
C ALA A 481 34.20 8.34 25.16
N MET A 482 34.57 8.83 23.97
CA MET A 482 33.66 8.99 22.84
C MET A 482 33.06 7.64 22.37
N HIS A 483 33.85 6.57 22.36
CA HIS A 483 33.36 5.21 22.05
C HIS A 483 32.45 4.63 23.14
N SER A 484 32.60 5.00 24.42
CA SER A 484 31.67 4.60 25.47
C SER A 484 30.35 5.37 25.41
N GLU A 485 30.39 6.67 25.05
CA GLU A 485 29.19 7.50 24.87
C GLU A 485 28.35 7.04 23.68
N LEU A 486 28.97 6.77 22.53
CA LEU A 486 28.29 6.20 21.36
C LEU A 486 27.63 4.85 21.68
N ARG A 487 28.30 3.98 22.44
CA ARG A 487 27.73 2.69 22.88
C ARG A 487 26.57 2.87 23.84
N GLN A 488 26.66 3.80 24.80
CA GLN A 488 25.56 4.10 25.72
C GLN A 488 24.35 4.70 25.00
N GLN A 489 24.59 5.62 24.05
CA GLN A 489 23.53 6.20 23.23
C GLN A 489 22.84 5.12 22.37
N GLN A 490 23.61 4.23 21.75
CA GLN A 490 23.07 3.09 21.00
C GLN A 490 22.29 2.12 21.90
N GLN A 491 22.76 1.85 23.12
CA GLN A 491 22.05 1.02 24.10
C GLN A 491 20.74 1.67 24.54
N ALA A 492 20.73 2.97 24.84
CA ALA A 492 19.53 3.71 25.21
C ALA A 492 18.49 3.73 24.08
N GLN A 493 18.92 3.99 22.84
CA GLN A 493 18.04 3.92 21.66
C GLN A 493 17.52 2.49 21.42
N THR A 494 18.35 1.47 21.64
CA THR A 494 17.94 0.07 21.52
C THR A 494 16.91 -0.32 22.60
N ALA A 495 17.07 0.18 23.83
CA ALA A 495 16.11 -0.03 24.91
C ALA A 495 14.75 0.63 24.60
N VAL A 496 14.75 1.90 24.15
CA VAL A 496 13.54 2.62 23.70
C VAL A 496 12.86 1.86 22.55
N ARG A 497 13.62 1.40 21.57
CA ARG A 497 13.11 0.57 20.46
C ARG A 497 12.46 -0.72 20.95
N THR A 498 13.08 -1.39 21.91
CA THR A 498 12.60 -2.66 22.47
C THR A 498 11.33 -2.45 23.28
N GLN A 499 11.27 -1.38 24.08
CA GLN A 499 10.08 -1.04 24.88
C GLN A 499 8.90 -0.61 24.00
N ALA A 500 9.13 0.24 23.00
CA ALA A 500 8.11 0.60 22.02
C ALA A 500 7.58 -0.64 21.29
N LYS A 501 8.47 -1.54 20.86
CA LYS A 501 8.12 -2.86 20.28
C LYS A 501 7.27 -3.72 21.21
N ALA A 502 7.64 -3.83 22.48
CA ALA A 502 6.87 -4.60 23.45
C ALA A 502 5.48 -4.00 23.68
N SER A 503 5.37 -2.68 23.85
CA SER A 503 4.09 -1.99 24.07
C SER A 503 3.14 -2.13 22.88
N ALA A 504 3.65 -1.88 21.67
CA ALA A 504 2.89 -2.07 20.44
C ALA A 504 2.44 -3.54 20.26
N ALA A 505 3.33 -4.50 20.53
CA ALA A 505 3.01 -5.92 20.41
C ALA A 505 1.88 -6.32 21.37
N THR A 506 1.89 -5.84 22.61
CA THR A 506 0.82 -6.10 23.59
C THR A 506 -0.50 -5.49 23.14
N GLY A 507 -0.51 -4.24 22.66
CA GLY A 507 -1.72 -3.58 22.17
C GLY A 507 -2.34 -4.31 20.95
N VAL A 508 -1.51 -4.65 19.96
CA VAL A 508 -1.95 -5.42 18.78
C VAL A 508 -2.44 -6.81 19.18
N GLN A 509 -1.75 -7.49 20.11
CA GLN A 509 -2.16 -8.81 20.58
C GLN A 509 -3.55 -8.77 21.24
N GLN A 510 -3.83 -7.75 22.05
CA GLN A 510 -5.15 -7.56 22.66
C GLN A 510 -6.23 -7.37 21.58
N ILE A 511 -5.96 -6.54 20.57
CA ILE A 511 -6.89 -6.30 19.45
C ILE A 511 -7.14 -7.60 18.68
N VAL A 512 -6.09 -8.38 18.39
CA VAL A 512 -6.23 -9.68 17.71
C VAL A 512 -7.07 -10.66 18.54
N GLN A 513 -6.90 -10.70 19.86
CA GLN A 513 -7.72 -11.53 20.75
C GLN A 513 -9.18 -11.09 20.77
N ASN A 514 -9.43 -9.78 20.80
CA ASN A 514 -10.78 -9.21 20.73
C ASN A 514 -11.46 -9.59 19.40
N ILE A 515 -10.75 -9.45 18.28
CA ILE A 515 -11.22 -9.87 16.96
C ILE A 515 -11.53 -11.37 16.95
N GLN A 516 -10.64 -12.23 17.46
CA GLN A 516 -10.88 -13.68 17.53
C GLN A 516 -12.13 -14.04 18.33
N THR A 517 -12.33 -13.35 19.46
CA THR A 517 -13.49 -13.54 20.33
C THR A 517 -14.78 -13.14 19.59
N ALA A 518 -14.82 -11.95 19.00
CA ALA A 518 -15.97 -11.47 18.24
C ALA A 518 -16.27 -12.36 17.02
N THR A 519 -15.24 -12.79 16.27
CA THR A 519 -15.39 -13.73 15.14
C THR A 519 -16.01 -15.05 15.59
N THR A 520 -15.61 -15.56 16.75
CA THR A 520 -16.15 -16.82 17.29
C THR A 520 -17.60 -16.66 17.74
N GLN A 521 -17.91 -15.57 18.43
CA GLN A 521 -19.25 -15.24 18.91
C GLN A 521 -20.24 -15.07 17.76
N VAL A 522 -19.91 -14.25 16.76
CA VAL A 522 -20.82 -14.03 15.61
C VAL A 522 -21.01 -15.32 14.82
N ARG A 523 -19.98 -16.15 14.66
CA ARG A 523 -20.09 -17.44 13.98
C ARG A 523 -21.08 -18.37 14.68
N GLN A 524 -20.98 -18.49 16.00
CA GLN A 524 -21.90 -19.29 16.81
C GLN A 524 -23.33 -18.74 16.70
N SER A 525 -23.50 -17.44 16.94
CA SER A 525 -24.80 -16.78 16.85
C SER A 525 -25.48 -16.95 15.49
N MET A 526 -24.75 -16.74 14.39
CA MET A 526 -25.29 -16.93 13.04
C MET A 526 -25.57 -18.39 12.72
N THR A 527 -24.71 -19.33 13.17
CA THR A 527 -24.95 -20.77 13.00
C THR A 527 -26.23 -21.20 13.70
N ASP A 528 -26.45 -20.72 14.93
CA ASP A 528 -27.66 -21.00 15.69
C ASP A 528 -28.90 -20.32 15.07
N LYS A 529 -28.76 -19.09 14.57
CA LYS A 529 -29.86 -18.32 13.98
C LYS A 529 -30.34 -18.90 12.65
N TYR A 530 -29.41 -19.31 11.78
CA TYR A 530 -29.72 -19.78 10.44
C TYR A 530 -29.70 -21.30 10.29
N GLN A 531 -29.25 -22.04 11.32
CA GLN A 531 -29.12 -23.50 11.30
C GLN A 531 -28.21 -24.00 10.16
N VAL A 532 -27.23 -23.18 9.76
CA VAL A 532 -26.23 -23.48 8.74
C VAL A 532 -24.87 -23.04 9.26
N GLN A 533 -23.82 -23.79 8.96
CA GLN A 533 -22.47 -23.45 9.41
C GLN A 533 -21.97 -22.15 8.74
N PHE A 534 -21.43 -21.25 9.56
CA PHE A 534 -20.72 -20.04 9.13
C PHE A 534 -19.21 -20.23 9.20
#